data_AF-A0A7R9XZT6-F1
#
_entry.id   AF-A0A7R9XZT6-F1
#
_cell.length_a   1.000
_cell.length_b   1.000
_cell.length_c   1.000
_cell.angle_alpha   90.00
_cell.angle_beta   90.00
_cell.angle_gamma   90.00
#
_symmetry.space_group_name_H-M   'P 1'
#
loop_
_entity.id
_entity.type
_entity.pdbx_description
1 polymer ?
#
loop_
_entity_poly.entity_id
_entity_poly.type
_entity_poly.pdbx_seq_one_letter_code
_entity_poly.pdbx_strand_id
1 'polypeptide(L)'
;GCTSVAAAAMMSSLTNVNVVDASSARRACRGCTALQQAVSSIDTPHADGAVLFGRARSYFSLLLLDPEDVLSRARAAPDTYTPAEWAALLAVYVSDRQPVSYEQREELKAIVAVANADAEAGSIEHS
;
A
#
# COMPACT_ATOMS: atom_id res chain seq x y z
N GLY A 1 3.14 -7.16 17.60
CA GLY A 1 3.20 -8.63 17.73
C GLY A 1 3.85 -9.25 16.49
N CYS A 2 4.02 -10.57 16.43
CA CYS A 2 4.66 -11.21 15.27
C CYS A 2 3.89 -10.98 13.95
N THR A 3 2.56 -10.93 14.01
CA THR A 3 1.67 -10.60 12.88
C THR A 3 1.91 -9.20 12.32
N SER A 4 2.11 -8.19 13.18
CA SER A 4 2.37 -6.82 12.74
C SER A 4 3.74 -6.67 12.09
N VAL A 5 4.76 -7.36 12.61
CA VAL A 5 6.10 -7.42 11.98
C VAL A 5 6.02 -8.12 10.61
N ALA A 6 5.28 -9.22 10.51
CA ALA A 6 5.11 -9.93 9.24
C ALA A 6 4.38 -9.07 8.19
N ALA A 7 3.28 -8.41 8.55
CA ALA A 7 2.55 -7.53 7.63
C ALA A 7 3.41 -6.33 7.17
N ALA A 8 4.15 -5.70 8.08
CA ALA A 8 5.07 -4.61 7.74
C ALA A 8 6.21 -5.08 6.83
N ALA A 9 6.82 -6.24 7.09
CA ALA A 9 7.86 -6.82 6.24
C ALA A 9 7.34 -7.16 4.84
N MET A 10 6.10 -7.66 4.72
CA MET A 10 5.46 -7.89 3.42
C MET A 10 5.32 -6.60 2.62
N MET A 11 4.80 -5.53 3.23
CA MET A 11 4.64 -4.24 2.52
C MET A 11 5.99 -3.60 2.18
N SER A 12 6.96 -3.66 3.10
CA SER A 12 8.32 -3.17 2.89
C SER A 12 9.07 -3.93 1.78
N SER A 13 8.71 -5.19 1.49
CA SER A 13 9.35 -5.95 0.39
C SER A 13 9.33 -5.23 -0.97
N LEU A 14 8.26 -4.46 -1.27
CA LEU A 14 8.19 -3.69 -2.52
C LEU A 14 9.18 -2.53 -2.61
N THR A 15 9.74 -2.06 -1.49
CA THR A 15 10.79 -1.01 -1.52
C THR A 15 12.12 -1.52 -2.09
N ASN A 16 12.31 -2.85 -2.14
CA ASN A 16 13.53 -3.52 -2.62
C ASN A 16 13.33 -4.26 -3.95
N VAL A 17 12.14 -4.15 -4.57
CA VAL A 17 11.78 -4.89 -5.79
C VAL A 17 11.42 -3.91 -6.90
N ASN A 18 12.19 -3.90 -7.98
CA ASN A 18 11.97 -2.99 -9.11
C ASN A 18 11.02 -3.54 -10.19
N VAL A 19 10.80 -4.87 -10.24
CA VAL A 19 9.99 -5.55 -11.25
C VAL A 19 9.13 -6.64 -10.61
N VAL A 20 7.83 -6.66 -10.91
CA VAL A 20 6.87 -7.68 -10.44
C VAL A 20 5.97 -8.12 -11.58
N ASP A 21 5.85 -9.42 -11.85
CA ASP A 21 4.82 -9.90 -12.79
C ASP A 21 3.42 -9.91 -12.12
N ALA A 22 2.35 -9.74 -12.90
CA ALA A 22 1.01 -9.65 -12.31
C ALA A 22 0.56 -10.95 -11.62
N SER A 23 1.14 -12.11 -11.98
CA SER A 23 0.87 -13.38 -11.30
C SER A 23 1.48 -13.42 -9.90
N SER A 24 2.63 -12.78 -9.68
CA SER A 24 3.30 -12.63 -8.39
C SER A 24 2.53 -11.69 -7.45
N ALA A 25 2.07 -10.54 -7.95
CA ALA A 25 1.16 -9.68 -7.17
C ALA A 25 -0.15 -10.40 -6.81
N ARG A 26 -0.78 -11.14 -7.75
CA ARG A 26 -1.95 -12.00 -7.45
C ARG A 26 -1.64 -13.11 -6.42
N ARG A 27 -0.44 -13.70 -6.45
CA ARG A 27 0.01 -14.69 -5.45
C ARG A 27 0.15 -14.06 -4.07
N ALA A 28 0.74 -12.86 -3.98
CA ALA A 28 0.84 -12.10 -2.72
C ALA A 28 -0.55 -11.80 -2.14
N CYS A 29 -1.49 -11.28 -2.95
CA CYS A 29 -2.88 -11.04 -2.51
C CYS A 29 -3.58 -12.31 -1.95
N ARG A 30 -3.37 -13.47 -2.57
CA ARG A 30 -3.89 -14.75 -2.05
C ARG A 30 -3.23 -15.15 -0.74
N GLY A 31 -1.91 -14.98 -0.62
CA GLY A 31 -1.17 -15.23 0.62
C GLY A 31 -1.66 -14.35 1.79
N CYS A 32 -1.80 -13.04 1.56
CA CYS A 32 -2.35 -12.13 2.57
C CYS A 32 -3.81 -12.47 2.95
N THR A 33 -4.62 -12.94 2.00
CA THR A 33 -6.00 -13.41 2.30
C THR A 33 -5.99 -14.65 3.20
N ALA A 34 -5.13 -15.64 2.90
CA ALA A 34 -5.01 -16.84 3.73
C ALA A 34 -4.50 -16.52 5.15
N LEU A 35 -3.54 -15.60 5.28
CA LEU A 35 -3.04 -15.14 6.59
C LEU A 35 -4.09 -14.33 7.36
N GLN A 36 -4.85 -13.47 6.68
CA GLN A 36 -5.98 -12.74 7.27
C GLN A 36 -7.01 -13.73 7.84
N GLN A 37 -7.41 -14.73 7.06
CA GLN A 37 -8.35 -15.78 7.50
C GLN A 37 -7.79 -16.59 8.68
N ALA A 38 -6.53 -17.02 8.61
CA ALA A 38 -5.89 -17.81 9.66
C ALA A 38 -5.75 -17.05 10.99
N VAL A 39 -5.50 -15.73 10.96
CA VAL A 39 -5.48 -14.90 12.17
C VAL A 39 -6.89 -14.63 12.68
N SER A 40 -7.87 -14.41 11.79
CA SER A 40 -9.27 -14.23 12.18
C SER A 40 -9.92 -15.49 12.79
N SER A 41 -9.36 -16.68 12.55
CA SER A 41 -9.81 -17.93 13.20
C SER A 41 -9.21 -18.20 14.59
N ILE A 42 -8.38 -17.30 15.12
CA ILE A 42 -7.82 -17.45 16.48
C ILE A 42 -8.76 -16.75 17.47
N ASP A 43 -9.27 -17.48 18.45
CA ASP A 43 -10.31 -17.06 19.43
C ASP A 43 -9.86 -15.97 20.44
N THR A 44 -8.73 -15.30 20.19
CA THR A 44 -8.21 -14.17 20.97
C THR A 44 -8.43 -12.86 20.22
N PRO A 45 -8.42 -11.69 20.90
CA PRO A 45 -8.57 -10.38 20.24
C PRO A 45 -7.31 -10.00 19.44
N HIS A 46 -7.11 -10.68 18.32
CA HIS A 46 -6.06 -10.42 17.33
C HIS A 46 -6.63 -9.75 16.06
N ALA A 47 -7.75 -9.03 16.22
CA ALA A 47 -8.39 -8.25 15.16
C ALA A 47 -7.37 -7.39 14.38
N ASP A 48 -6.46 -6.72 15.08
CA ASP A 48 -5.35 -5.94 14.53
C ASP A 48 -4.52 -6.72 13.51
N GLY A 49 -4.22 -8.00 13.77
CA GLY A 49 -3.44 -8.84 12.84
C GLY A 49 -4.20 -9.11 11.54
N ALA A 50 -5.51 -9.37 11.63
CA ALA A 50 -6.37 -9.53 10.46
C ALA A 50 -6.58 -8.22 9.68
N VAL A 51 -6.64 -7.07 10.38
CA VAL A 51 -6.65 -5.74 9.74
C VAL A 51 -5.33 -5.47 9.02
N LEU A 52 -4.19 -5.76 9.63
CA LEU A 52 -2.87 -5.54 9.05
C LEU A 52 -2.60 -6.42 7.81
N PHE A 53 -3.00 -7.69 7.82
CA PHE A 53 -2.96 -8.52 6.61
C PHE A 53 -3.98 -8.08 5.56
N GLY A 54 -5.12 -7.51 5.97
CA GLY A 54 -6.06 -6.83 5.07
C GLY A 54 -5.44 -5.61 4.37
N ARG A 55 -4.71 -4.76 5.12
CA ARG A 55 -3.95 -3.62 4.58
C ARG A 55 -2.88 -4.09 3.58
N ALA A 56 -2.07 -5.09 3.95
CA ALA A 56 -1.05 -5.64 3.06
C ALA A 56 -1.65 -6.25 1.78
N ARG A 57 -2.79 -6.95 1.87
CA ARG A 57 -3.53 -7.45 0.71
C ARG A 57 -3.97 -6.32 -0.23
N SER A 58 -4.57 -5.27 0.34
CA SER A 58 -5.02 -4.10 -0.43
C SER A 58 -3.85 -3.41 -1.11
N TYR A 59 -2.70 -3.30 -0.44
CA TYR A 59 -1.48 -2.72 -1.00
C TYR A 59 -0.97 -3.48 -2.23
N PHE A 60 -0.82 -4.81 -2.14
CA PHE A 60 -0.45 -5.62 -3.31
C PHE A 60 -1.50 -5.58 -4.43
N SER A 61 -2.77 -5.33 -4.12
CA SER A 61 -3.81 -5.21 -5.15
C SER A 61 -3.68 -3.92 -5.99
N LEU A 62 -3.03 -2.87 -5.47
CA LEU A 62 -2.76 -1.63 -6.22
C LEU A 62 -1.73 -1.83 -7.34
N LEU A 63 -0.85 -2.83 -7.24
CA LEU A 63 0.04 -3.23 -8.34
C LEU A 63 -0.73 -3.78 -9.56
N LEU A 64 -1.97 -4.24 -9.36
CA LEU A 64 -2.82 -4.84 -10.40
C LEU A 64 -3.77 -3.86 -11.08
N LEU A 65 -3.83 -2.60 -10.63
CA LEU A 65 -4.59 -1.52 -11.25
C LEU A 65 -3.71 -0.76 -12.25
N ASP A 66 -4.27 0.17 -13.03
CA ASP A 66 -3.45 1.06 -13.87
C ASP A 66 -2.84 2.23 -13.06
N PRO A 67 -1.80 2.95 -13.55
CA PRO A 67 -1.17 4.04 -12.81
C PRO A 67 -2.14 5.15 -12.37
N GLU A 68 -3.05 5.53 -13.27
CA GLU A 68 -4.12 6.51 -13.00
C GLU A 68 -5.06 6.08 -11.87
N ASP A 69 -5.41 4.79 -11.79
CA ASP A 69 -6.24 4.28 -10.71
C ASP A 69 -5.51 4.35 -9.35
N VAL A 70 -4.20 4.07 -9.33
CA VAL A 70 -3.38 4.18 -8.11
C VAL A 70 -3.28 5.65 -7.66
N LEU A 71 -3.08 6.59 -8.60
CA LEU A 71 -3.12 8.03 -8.31
C LEU A 71 -4.49 8.48 -7.80
N SER A 72 -5.57 8.04 -8.44
CA SER A 72 -6.95 8.30 -8.01
C SER A 72 -7.21 7.80 -6.58
N ARG A 73 -6.71 6.61 -6.22
CA ARG A 73 -6.76 6.08 -4.85
C ARG A 73 -5.93 6.90 -3.86
N ALA A 74 -4.75 7.38 -4.25
CA ALA A 74 -3.93 8.25 -3.43
C ALA A 74 -4.58 9.62 -3.19
N ARG A 75 -5.23 10.22 -4.20
CA ARG A 75 -6.02 11.46 -4.03
C ARG A 75 -7.23 11.26 -3.10
N ALA A 76 -7.91 10.12 -3.19
CA ALA A 76 -9.13 9.86 -2.45
C ALA A 76 -8.91 9.48 -0.97
N ALA A 77 -7.77 8.90 -0.62
CA ALA A 77 -7.44 8.46 0.74
C ALA A 77 -5.92 8.45 0.98
N PRO A 78 -5.25 9.62 0.99
CA PRO A 78 -3.79 9.71 1.04
C PRO A 78 -3.19 9.01 2.25
N ASP A 79 -3.82 9.12 3.43
CA ASP A 79 -3.32 8.57 4.69
C ASP A 79 -3.40 7.04 4.80
N THR A 80 -3.97 6.35 3.80
CA THR A 80 -4.03 4.87 3.78
C THR A 80 -2.63 4.24 3.82
N TYR A 81 -1.69 4.89 3.13
CA TYR A 81 -0.29 4.47 3.03
C TYR A 81 0.65 5.65 3.23
N THR A 82 1.84 5.37 3.75
CA THR A 82 2.88 6.38 3.94
C THR A 82 3.40 6.89 2.58
N PRO A 83 4.01 8.09 2.55
CA PRO A 83 4.68 8.61 1.36
C PRO A 83 5.59 7.61 0.64
N ALA A 84 6.37 6.85 1.41
CA ALA A 84 7.31 5.85 0.88
C ALA A 84 6.61 4.60 0.32
N GLU A 85 5.52 4.14 0.96
CA GLU A 85 4.70 3.03 0.46
C GLU A 85 4.01 3.42 -0.87
N TRP A 86 3.42 4.61 -0.96
CA TRP A 86 2.86 5.11 -2.22
C TRP A 86 3.92 5.24 -3.32
N ALA A 87 5.08 5.82 -3.00
CA ALA A 87 6.17 5.96 -3.96
C ALA A 87 6.69 4.60 -4.47
N ALA A 88 6.77 3.60 -3.61
CA ALA A 88 7.16 2.24 -4.00
C ALA A 88 6.19 1.62 -5.02
N LEU A 89 4.87 1.81 -4.86
CA LEU A 89 3.86 1.31 -5.81
C LEU A 89 4.02 1.87 -7.23
N LEU A 90 4.50 3.12 -7.39
CA LEU A 90 4.78 3.74 -8.70
C LEU A 90 6.23 3.56 -9.19
N ALA A 91 7.12 3.08 -8.32
CA ALA A 91 8.48 2.69 -8.67
C ALA A 91 8.55 1.27 -9.27
N VAL A 92 7.74 0.34 -8.75
CA VAL A 92 7.63 -1.04 -9.23
C VAL A 92 7.12 -1.07 -10.68
N TYR A 93 7.92 -1.60 -11.60
CA TYR A 93 7.45 -1.92 -12.94
C TYR A 93 6.68 -3.25 -12.92
N VAL A 94 5.47 -3.27 -13.51
CA VAL A 94 4.66 -4.48 -13.66
C VAL A 94 4.60 -4.86 -15.13
N SER A 95 5.11 -6.06 -15.47
CA SER A 95 5.38 -6.45 -16.86
C SER A 95 4.14 -6.50 -17.76
N ASP A 96 2.96 -6.74 -17.18
CA ASP A 96 1.67 -6.86 -17.90
C ASP A 96 0.86 -5.54 -17.92
N ARG A 97 1.47 -4.41 -17.54
CA ARG A 97 0.82 -3.12 -17.28
C ARG A 97 1.53 -1.99 -18.03
N GLN A 98 0.83 -0.88 -18.30
CA GLN A 98 1.47 0.31 -18.84
C GLN A 98 2.54 0.85 -17.86
N PRO A 99 3.77 1.16 -18.33
CA PRO A 99 4.81 1.73 -17.47
C PRO A 99 4.38 3.11 -16.93
N VAL A 100 4.73 3.37 -15.67
CA VAL A 100 4.45 4.66 -15.01
C VAL A 100 5.27 5.76 -15.66
N SER A 101 4.62 6.86 -16.05
CA SER A 101 5.27 8.02 -16.67
C SER A 101 6.05 8.86 -15.65
N TYR A 102 6.91 9.77 -16.13
CA TYR A 102 7.55 10.76 -15.27
C TYR A 102 6.53 11.69 -14.61
N GLU A 103 5.54 12.15 -15.37
CA GLU A 103 4.48 13.06 -14.90
C GLU A 103 3.67 12.44 -13.76
N GLN A 104 3.30 11.16 -13.88
CA GLN A 104 2.59 10.41 -12.83
C GLN A 104 3.41 10.28 -11.54
N ARG A 105 4.74 10.23 -11.63
CA ARG A 105 5.64 10.20 -10.45
C ARG A 105 5.73 11.57 -9.79
N GLU A 106 5.81 12.66 -10.55
CA GLU A 106 5.78 14.01 -9.99
C GLU A 106 4.40 14.34 -9.39
N GLU A 107 3.32 13.90 -10.02
CA GLU A 107 1.97 14.09 -9.48
C GLU A 107 1.79 13.39 -8.12
N LEU A 108 2.26 12.15 -7.96
CA LEU A 108 2.17 11.47 -6.67
C LEU A 108 2.89 12.26 -5.56
N LYS A 109 4.07 12.81 -5.86
CA LYS A 109 4.80 13.67 -4.89
C LYS A 109 3.96 14.87 -4.48
N ALA A 110 3.27 15.52 -5.43
CA ALA A 110 2.41 16.65 -5.15
C ALA A 110 1.19 16.27 -4.27
N ILE A 111 0.49 15.18 -4.60
CA ILE A 111 -0.65 14.67 -3.82
C ILE A 111 -0.24 14.41 -2.37
N VAL A 112 0.88 13.71 -2.18
CA VAL A 112 1.39 13.34 -0.86
C VAL A 112 1.94 14.55 -0.08
N ALA A 113 2.54 15.53 -0.76
CA ALA A 113 3.00 16.77 -0.12
C ALA A 113 1.83 17.61 0.41
N VAL A 114 0.73 17.71 -0.34
CA VAL A 114 -0.49 18.41 0.12
C VAL A 114 -1.09 17.72 1.34
N ALA A 115 -1.27 16.40 1.31
CA ALA A 115 -1.83 15.65 2.44
C ALA A 115 -1.00 15.80 3.73
N ASN A 116 0.34 15.79 3.62
CA ASN A 116 1.21 16.03 4.77
C ASN A 116 1.06 17.47 5.32
N ALA A 117 0.95 18.47 4.44
CA ALA A 117 0.78 19.87 4.85
C ALA A 117 -0.58 20.12 5.53
N ASP A 118 -1.66 19.49 5.02
CA ASP A 118 -2.99 19.56 5.63
C ASP A 118 -3.01 18.89 7.02
N ALA A 119 -2.30 17.76 7.18
CA ALA A 119 -2.14 17.08 8.47
C ALA A 119 -1.35 17.92 9.49
N GLU A 120 -0.29 18.62 9.05
CA GLU A 120 0.46 19.54 9.91
C GLU A 120 -0.37 20.76 10.31
N ALA A 121 -1.14 21.35 9.38
CA ALA A 121 -2.00 22.50 9.65
C ALA A 121 -3.15 22.17 10.63
N GLY A 122 -3.86 21.06 10.42
CA GLY A 122 -4.95 20.62 11.30
C GLY A 122 -4.50 20.28 12.72
N SER A 123 -3.22 19.94 12.92
CA SER A 123 -2.64 19.70 14.25
C SER A 123 -2.41 20.98 15.05
N ILE A 124 -2.29 22.13 14.39
CA ILE A 124 -2.07 23.45 15.02
C ILE A 124 -3.39 24.05 15.51
N GLU A 125 -4.51 23.82 14.83
CA GLU A 125 -5.83 24.37 15.20
C GLU A 125 -6.52 23.65 16.40
N HIS A 126 -5.90 22.60 16.94
CA HIS A 126 -6.42 21.79 18.05
C HIS A 126 -5.47 21.72 19.27
N SER A 127 -4.49 22.63 19.35
CA SER A 127 -3.55 22.78 20.48
C SER A 127 -3.86 24.00 21.36
#